data_AF-A0A6I2MLI1-F1
#
_entry.id   AF-A0A6I2MLI1-F1
#
_cell.length_a   1.000
_cell.length_b   1.000
_cell.length_c   1.000
_cell.angle_alpha   90.00
_cell.angle_beta   90.00
_cell.angle_gamma   90.00
#
_symmetry.space_group_name_H-M   'P 1'
#
loop_
_entity.id
_entity.type
_entity.pdbx_description
1 polymer ?
#
loop_
_entity_poly.entity_id
_entity_poly.type
_entity_poly.pdbx_seq_one_letter_code
_entity_poly.pdbx_strand_id
1 'polypeptide(L)'
;MKNMFFILFAFCLLTGCKEKALSHRESVYKYYNARNTGNYKELKTLIHDSITLISGDYVMPYNLDSFYGQFKWDSIFRSSYEVIDIEENDNQIIVTIAQNNMRNTFLKNNPLVYLQKISFTSGKISKIEELESIGANWNIWNKEKDALVDWIKNNHPELDGFSNDMTMNGAINYLKAIRLYRN
;
A
#
# COMPACT_ATOMS: atom_id res chain seq x y z
N MET A 1 51.00 41.80 13.48
CA MET A 1 50.38 40.99 12.40
C MET A 1 51.05 39.62 12.32
N LYS A 2 50.53 38.59 13.01
CA LYS A 2 50.95 37.19 12.74
C LYS A 2 50.06 36.10 13.34
N ASN A 3 48.92 36.46 13.95
CA ASN A 3 47.93 35.47 14.44
C ASN A 3 46.73 35.33 13.48
N MET A 4 46.81 35.92 12.29
CA MET A 4 45.73 35.96 11.30
C MET A 4 45.84 34.85 10.24
N PHE A 5 46.45 33.71 10.59
CA PHE A 5 46.56 32.55 9.71
C PHE A 5 45.92 31.27 10.28
N PHE A 6 45.50 31.27 11.55
CA PHE A 6 44.87 30.10 12.17
C PHE A 6 43.34 30.05 12.06
N ILE A 7 42.69 31.13 11.59
CA ILE A 7 41.22 31.17 11.44
C ILE A 7 40.75 30.61 10.09
N LEU A 8 41.64 30.49 9.09
CA LEU A 8 41.26 30.00 7.76
C LEU A 8 41.15 28.47 7.65
N PHE A 9 41.67 27.72 8.63
CA PHE A 9 41.64 26.25 8.61
C PHE A 9 40.42 25.63 9.32
N ALA A 10 39.59 26.46 9.98
CA ALA A 10 38.40 26.01 10.70
C ALA A 10 37.14 25.87 9.82
N PHE A 11 37.19 26.26 8.54
CA PHE A 11 36.01 26.26 7.66
C PHE A 11 35.89 25.05 6.71
N CYS A 12 36.84 24.12 6.71
CA CYS A 12 36.85 22.99 5.77
C CYS A 12 36.16 21.71 6.27
N LEU A 13 35.56 21.69 7.46
CA LEU A 13 34.95 20.47 8.04
C LEU A 13 33.42 20.42 8.00
N LEU A 14 32.75 21.36 7.33
CA LEU A 14 31.30 21.31 7.09
C LEU A 14 30.95 20.62 5.76
N THR A 15 31.63 19.53 5.40
CA THR A 15 31.03 18.56 4.47
C THR A 15 30.07 17.70 5.29
N GLY A 16 28.93 18.30 5.64
CA GLY A 16 27.80 17.53 6.16
C GLY A 16 27.53 16.41 5.15
N CYS A 17 27.64 15.16 5.60
CA CYS A 17 27.11 14.02 4.85
C CYS A 17 25.66 14.36 4.51
N LYS A 18 25.39 14.82 3.28
CA LYS A 18 24.03 14.77 2.76
C LYS A 18 23.70 13.29 2.74
N GLU A 19 22.81 12.86 3.64
CA GLU A 19 22.17 11.56 3.50
C GLU A 19 21.71 11.45 2.05
N LYS A 20 22.22 10.44 1.34
CA LYS A 20 21.89 10.25 -0.06
C LYS A 20 20.39 9.99 -0.11
N ALA A 21 19.66 10.88 -0.78
CA ALA A 21 18.24 10.69 -1.01
C ALA A 21 18.04 9.33 -1.71
N LEU A 22 17.04 8.58 -1.24
CA LEU A 22 16.69 7.30 -1.86
C LEU A 22 16.30 7.54 -3.32
N SER A 23 16.71 6.64 -4.21
CA SER A 23 16.11 6.58 -5.54
C SER A 23 14.62 6.23 -5.45
N HIS A 24 13.86 6.53 -6.51
CA HIS A 24 12.45 6.14 -6.57
C HIS A 24 12.28 4.62 -6.49
N ARG A 25 13.10 3.87 -7.25
CA ARG A 25 13.14 2.41 -7.19
C ARG A 25 13.38 1.88 -5.77
N GLU A 26 14.38 2.40 -5.05
CA GLU A 26 14.64 2.01 -3.65
C GLU A 26 13.47 2.36 -2.73
N SER A 27 12.84 3.51 -2.93
CA SER A 27 11.66 3.93 -2.16
C SER A 27 10.48 2.98 -2.35
N VAL A 28 10.25 2.48 -3.57
CA VAL A 28 9.19 1.50 -3.84
C VAL A 28 9.47 0.15 -3.17
N TYR A 29 10.69 -0.38 -3.26
CA TYR A 29 11.04 -1.62 -2.57
C TYR A 29 10.87 -1.48 -1.04
N LYS A 30 11.35 -0.38 -0.46
CA LYS A 30 11.16 -0.11 0.96
C LYS A 30 9.69 0.03 1.35
N TYR A 31 8.87 0.61 0.48
CA TYR A 31 7.43 0.76 0.73
C TYR A 31 6.73 -0.60 0.86
N TYR A 32 6.95 -1.53 -0.07
CA TYR A 32 6.35 -2.87 0.04
C TYR A 32 6.97 -3.69 1.16
N ASN A 33 8.27 -3.54 1.44
CA ASN A 33 8.90 -4.16 2.61
C ASN A 33 8.28 -3.66 3.93
N ALA A 34 8.05 -2.35 4.06
CA ALA A 34 7.40 -1.76 5.23
C ALA A 34 5.96 -2.27 5.38
N ARG A 35 5.23 -2.50 4.29
CA ARG A 35 3.91 -3.17 4.31
C ARG A 35 4.01 -4.61 4.82
N ASN A 36 4.92 -5.41 4.26
CA ASN A 36 5.11 -6.81 4.66
C ASN A 36 5.50 -6.98 6.13
N THR A 37 6.30 -6.06 6.66
CA THR A 37 6.81 -6.10 8.04
C THR A 37 5.90 -5.38 9.03
N GLY A 38 4.78 -4.80 8.58
CA GLY A 38 3.90 -4.02 9.44
C GLY A 38 4.54 -2.71 9.95
N ASN A 39 5.61 -2.23 9.33
CA ASN A 39 6.40 -1.09 9.81
C ASN A 39 5.82 0.24 9.34
N TYR A 40 4.73 0.68 9.98
CA TYR A 40 4.09 1.93 9.61
C TYR A 40 5.00 3.16 9.82
N LYS A 41 5.92 3.11 10.79
CA LYS A 41 6.86 4.21 11.05
C LYS A 41 7.77 4.44 9.85
N GLU A 42 8.29 3.38 9.24
CA GLU A 42 9.07 3.47 8.01
C GLU A 42 8.20 3.90 6.83
N LEU A 43 6.99 3.36 6.72
CA LEU A 43 6.08 3.72 5.64
C LEU A 43 5.78 5.24 5.62
N LYS A 44 5.58 5.86 6.80
CA LYS A 44 5.41 7.33 6.94
C LYS A 44 6.59 8.15 6.41
N THR A 45 7.82 7.63 6.40
CA THR A 45 8.97 8.40 5.88
C THR A 45 9.04 8.37 4.36
N LEU A 46 8.44 7.35 3.74
CA LEU A 46 8.45 7.11 2.29
C LEU A 46 7.31 7.81 1.55
N ILE A 47 6.19 8.06 2.23
CA ILE A 47 5.00 8.71 1.64
C ILE A 47 5.00 10.21 1.88
N HIS A 48 4.50 10.94 0.89
CA HIS A 48 4.24 12.37 0.99
C HIS A 48 3.15 12.64 2.04
N ASP A 49 3.03 13.88 2.52
CA ASP A 49 2.08 14.26 3.58
C ASP A 49 0.61 14.01 3.18
N SER A 50 0.38 13.93 1.86
CA SER A 50 -0.81 13.41 1.23
C SER A 50 -0.46 12.37 0.18
N ILE A 51 -1.27 11.32 0.08
CA ILE A 51 -1.16 10.27 -0.92
C ILE A 51 -2.53 9.99 -1.53
N THR A 52 -2.59 9.83 -2.84
CA THR A 52 -3.82 9.43 -3.54
C THR A 52 -3.70 7.99 -4.02
N LEU A 53 -4.66 7.15 -3.65
CA LEU A 53 -4.82 5.81 -4.21
C LEU A 53 -5.91 5.86 -5.29
N ILE A 54 -5.66 5.27 -6.45
CA ILE A 54 -6.62 5.19 -7.56
C ILE A 54 -6.83 3.73 -7.92
N SER A 55 -8.09 3.29 -7.98
CA SER A 55 -8.50 1.96 -8.42
C SER A 55 -9.74 2.09 -9.30
N GLY A 56 -9.58 1.92 -10.62
CA GLY A 56 -10.63 2.23 -11.59
C GLY A 56 -11.11 3.68 -11.45
N ASP A 57 -12.42 3.86 -11.31
CA ASP A 57 -13.05 5.19 -11.15
C ASP A 57 -12.95 5.74 -9.71
N TYR A 58 -12.45 4.96 -8.75
CA TYR A 58 -12.34 5.38 -7.37
C TYR A 58 -11.04 6.15 -7.12
N VAL A 59 -11.18 7.43 -6.80
CA VAL A 59 -10.07 8.31 -6.38
C VAL A 59 -10.13 8.50 -4.86
N MET A 60 -9.14 8.00 -4.14
CA MET A 60 -9.10 7.96 -2.69
C MET A 60 -7.93 8.79 -2.15
N PRO A 61 -8.13 10.09 -1.88
CA PRO A 61 -7.12 10.94 -1.26
C PRO A 61 -7.01 10.64 0.24
N TYR A 62 -5.78 10.52 0.73
CA TYR A 62 -5.48 10.33 2.13
C TYR A 62 -4.44 11.35 2.63
N ASN A 63 -4.60 11.76 3.88
CA ASN A 63 -3.48 12.26 4.69
C ASN A 63 -2.83 11.08 5.44
N LEU A 64 -1.73 11.34 6.16
CA LEU A 64 -1.03 10.28 6.92
C LEU A 64 -1.91 9.55 7.94
N ASP A 65 -2.88 10.20 8.58
CA ASP A 65 -3.71 9.55 9.61
C ASP A 65 -4.78 8.63 8.98
N SER A 66 -5.45 9.11 7.93
CA SER A 66 -6.44 8.31 7.18
C SER A 66 -5.78 7.18 6.40
N PHE A 67 -4.57 7.39 5.86
CA PHE A 67 -3.77 6.33 5.26
C PHE A 67 -3.36 5.27 6.28
N TYR A 68 -3.09 5.64 7.54
CA TYR A 68 -2.88 4.64 8.60
C TYR A 68 -4.12 3.76 8.83
N GLY A 69 -5.31 4.35 8.67
CA GLY A 69 -6.58 3.60 8.67
C GLY A 69 -6.61 2.53 7.59
N GLN A 70 -6.28 2.91 6.35
CA GLN A 70 -6.18 1.99 5.22
C GLN A 70 -5.14 0.89 5.48
N PHE A 71 -3.98 1.25 6.00
CA PHE A 71 -2.91 0.32 6.35
C PHE A 71 -3.37 -0.73 7.38
N LYS A 72 -4.08 -0.29 8.43
CA LYS A 72 -4.64 -1.21 9.43
C LYS A 72 -5.70 -2.13 8.85
N TRP A 73 -6.60 -1.59 8.01
CA TRP A 73 -7.62 -2.38 7.32
C TRP A 73 -7.01 -3.52 6.51
N ASP A 74 -6.01 -3.21 5.68
CA ASP A 74 -5.31 -4.21 4.86
C ASP A 74 -4.57 -5.25 5.72
N SER A 75 -3.94 -4.81 6.81
CA SER A 75 -3.17 -5.69 7.71
C SER A 75 -4.00 -6.81 8.33
N ILE A 76 -5.30 -6.60 8.55
CA ILE A 76 -6.20 -7.64 9.09
C ILE A 76 -6.28 -8.86 8.17
N PHE A 77 -6.20 -8.66 6.85
CA PHE A 77 -6.24 -9.75 5.87
C PHE A 77 -4.93 -10.56 5.78
N ARG A 78 -3.92 -10.21 6.59
CA ARG A 78 -2.58 -10.81 6.57
C ARG A 78 -1.93 -10.68 5.19
N SER A 79 -2.02 -9.47 4.63
CA SER A 79 -1.47 -9.17 3.31
C SER A 79 0.05 -9.32 3.27
N SER A 80 0.55 -9.89 2.18
CA SER A 80 1.96 -9.89 1.80
C SER A 80 2.09 -9.53 0.33
N TYR A 81 3.18 -8.88 0.00
CA TYR A 81 3.45 -8.23 -1.28
C TYR A 81 4.80 -8.68 -1.81
N GLU A 82 4.84 -9.12 -3.06
CA GLU A 82 6.07 -9.41 -3.78
C GLU A 82 6.18 -8.46 -4.98
N VAL A 83 7.32 -7.77 -5.10
CA VAL A 83 7.65 -6.98 -6.28
C VAL A 83 8.21 -7.92 -7.34
N ILE A 84 7.39 -8.27 -8.33
CA ILE A 84 7.77 -9.19 -9.42
C ILE A 84 8.66 -8.46 -10.43
N ASP A 85 8.25 -7.27 -10.82
CA ASP A 85 8.96 -6.46 -11.80
C ASP A 85 8.81 -4.97 -11.51
N ILE A 86 9.78 -4.18 -11.94
CA ILE A 86 9.81 -2.74 -11.72
C ILE A 86 10.53 -2.03 -12.86
N GLU A 87 9.77 -1.18 -13.55
CA GLU A 87 10.23 -0.33 -14.63
C GLU A 87 10.23 1.13 -14.15
N GLU A 88 11.27 1.87 -14.55
CA GLU A 88 11.40 3.29 -14.22
C GLU A 88 11.41 4.10 -15.49
N ASN A 89 10.39 4.94 -15.66
CA ASN A 89 10.21 5.82 -16.80
C ASN A 89 10.08 7.26 -16.27
N ASP A 90 11.12 8.06 -16.45
CA ASP A 90 11.25 9.43 -15.92
C ASP A 90 11.04 9.50 -14.39
N ASN A 91 9.99 10.20 -13.95
CA ASN A 91 9.63 10.42 -12.55
C ASN A 91 8.50 9.47 -12.08
N GLN A 92 8.31 8.36 -12.79
CA GLN A 92 7.24 7.40 -12.56
C GLN A 92 7.81 5.98 -12.51
N ILE A 93 7.29 5.19 -11.59
CA ILE A 93 7.59 3.76 -11.51
C ILE A 93 6.35 3.00 -11.96
N ILE A 94 6.52 2.06 -12.88
CA ILE A 94 5.53 1.00 -13.13
C ILE A 94 6.03 -0.24 -12.41
N VAL A 95 5.21 -0.79 -11.52
CA VAL A 95 5.58 -1.94 -10.71
C VAL A 95 4.52 -3.03 -10.83
N THR A 96 4.98 -4.26 -11.03
CA THR A 96 4.13 -5.45 -11.00
C THR A 96 4.23 -6.10 -9.63
N ILE A 97 3.09 -6.25 -8.96
CA ILE A 97 3.00 -6.77 -7.59
C ILE A 97 2.18 -8.04 -7.57
N ALA A 98 2.64 -9.07 -6.87
CA ALA A 98 1.80 -10.17 -6.40
C ALA A 98 1.39 -9.92 -4.95
N GLN A 99 0.09 -9.81 -4.70
CA GLN A 99 -0.47 -9.69 -3.35
C GLN A 99 -1.14 -10.99 -2.92
N ASN A 100 -0.66 -11.54 -1.81
CA ASN A 100 -1.31 -12.66 -1.13
C ASN A 100 -2.07 -12.17 0.10
N ASN A 101 -3.32 -12.56 0.27
CA ASN A 101 -4.08 -12.32 1.50
C ASN A 101 -5.29 -13.27 1.62
N MET A 102 -5.93 -13.27 2.80
CA MET A 102 -7.07 -14.16 3.07
C MET A 102 -8.32 -13.82 2.23
N ARG A 103 -8.54 -12.56 1.87
CA ARG A 103 -9.66 -12.13 1.01
C ARG A 103 -9.49 -12.66 -0.41
N ASN A 104 -8.33 -12.43 -1.01
CA ASN A 104 -7.96 -12.90 -2.34
C ASN A 104 -8.03 -14.44 -2.41
N THR A 105 -7.67 -15.12 -1.33
CA THR A 105 -7.79 -16.58 -1.21
C THR A 105 -9.25 -17.04 -1.26
N PHE A 106 -10.13 -16.36 -0.51
CA PHE A 106 -11.56 -16.63 -0.56
C PHE A 106 -12.14 -16.37 -1.96
N LEU A 107 -11.78 -15.23 -2.56
CA LEU A 107 -12.26 -14.77 -3.86
C LEU A 107 -11.53 -15.40 -5.07
N LYS A 108 -10.72 -16.45 -4.83
CA LYS A 108 -10.08 -17.29 -5.85
C LYS A 108 -9.10 -16.57 -6.80
N ASN A 109 -8.50 -15.46 -6.37
CA ASN A 109 -7.43 -14.77 -7.10
C ASN A 109 -6.23 -14.56 -6.18
N ASN A 110 -5.67 -15.64 -5.61
CA ASN A 110 -4.50 -15.56 -4.73
C ASN A 110 -3.30 -16.33 -5.33
N PRO A 111 -2.14 -15.69 -5.54
CA PRO A 111 -1.91 -14.24 -5.43
C PRO A 111 -2.75 -13.46 -6.45
N LEU A 112 -3.14 -12.24 -6.09
CA LEU A 112 -3.66 -11.27 -7.05
C LEU A 112 -2.45 -10.54 -7.62
N VAL A 113 -2.21 -10.69 -8.92
CA VAL A 113 -1.10 -10.02 -9.61
C VAL A 113 -1.62 -8.79 -10.33
N TYR A 114 -1.01 -7.63 -10.11
CA TYR A 114 -1.47 -6.39 -10.70
C TYR A 114 -0.35 -5.37 -10.91
N LEU A 115 -0.54 -4.50 -11.91
CA LEU A 115 0.36 -3.39 -12.21
C LEU A 115 -0.11 -2.14 -11.45
N GLN A 116 0.85 -1.42 -10.90
CA GLN A 116 0.64 -0.09 -10.34
C GLN A 116 1.58 0.93 -10.95
N LYS A 117 1.06 2.13 -11.14
CA LYS A 117 1.81 3.32 -11.42
C LYS A 117 2.03 4.11 -10.14
N ILE A 118 3.28 4.31 -9.76
CA ILE A 118 3.69 5.06 -8.59
C ILE A 118 4.30 6.39 -9.02
N SER A 119 3.76 7.48 -8.47
CA SER A 119 4.23 8.85 -8.72
C SER A 119 4.81 9.47 -7.46
N PHE A 120 5.74 10.41 -7.65
CA PHE A 120 6.49 11.03 -6.57
C PHE A 120 6.33 12.55 -6.56
N THR A 121 6.28 13.11 -5.37
CA THR A 121 6.36 14.56 -5.11
C THR A 121 7.45 14.80 -4.08
N SER A 122 8.43 15.65 -4.42
CA SER A 122 9.57 15.94 -3.54
C SER A 122 10.32 14.68 -3.07
N GLY A 123 10.45 13.68 -3.95
CA GLY A 123 11.12 12.41 -3.67
C GLY A 123 10.33 11.41 -2.83
N LYS A 124 9.08 11.72 -2.45
CA LYS A 124 8.20 10.83 -1.67
C LYS A 124 7.02 10.34 -2.50
N ILE A 125 6.51 9.15 -2.19
CA ILE A 125 5.35 8.56 -2.89
C ILE A 125 4.12 9.42 -2.63
N SER A 126 3.52 9.95 -3.69
CA SER A 126 2.34 10.84 -3.62
C SER A 126 1.10 10.27 -4.31
N LYS A 127 1.28 9.30 -5.21
CA LYS A 127 0.16 8.63 -5.87
C LYS A 127 0.50 7.17 -6.18
N ILE A 128 -0.48 6.30 -5.98
CA ILE A 128 -0.43 4.90 -6.43
C ILE A 128 -1.73 4.63 -7.20
N GLU A 129 -1.60 4.25 -8.45
CA GLU A 129 -2.71 4.02 -9.37
C GLU A 129 -2.66 2.59 -9.88
N GLU A 130 -3.68 1.80 -9.60
CA GLU A 130 -3.84 0.45 -10.16
C GLU A 130 -4.17 0.57 -11.66
N LEU A 131 -3.39 -0.11 -12.50
CA LEU A 131 -3.55 -0.07 -13.96
C LEU A 131 -4.29 -1.29 -14.48
N GLU A 132 -3.81 -2.48 -14.12
CA GLU A 132 -4.30 -3.74 -14.66
C GLU A 132 -4.11 -4.87 -13.63
N SER A 133 -5.02 -5.84 -13.63
CA SER A 133 -4.83 -7.10 -12.91
C SER A 133 -4.55 -8.24 -13.89
N ILE A 134 -3.38 -8.85 -13.77
CA ILE A 134 -2.91 -9.89 -14.67
C ILE A 134 -3.54 -11.23 -14.28
N GLY A 135 -4.29 -11.83 -15.21
CA GLY A 135 -4.83 -13.19 -15.05
C GLY A 135 -5.94 -13.33 -14.00
N ALA A 136 -6.47 -12.23 -13.46
CA ALA A 136 -7.54 -12.26 -12.47
C ALA A 136 -8.85 -12.77 -13.09
N ASN A 137 -9.48 -13.76 -12.45
CA ASN A 137 -10.81 -14.23 -12.83
C ASN A 137 -11.89 -13.42 -12.12
N TRP A 138 -12.31 -12.32 -12.74
CA TRP A 138 -13.31 -11.42 -12.18
C TRP A 138 -14.70 -12.05 -12.10
N ASN A 139 -15.02 -13.01 -12.97
CA ASN A 139 -16.29 -13.73 -12.93
C ASN A 139 -16.41 -14.57 -11.65
N ILE A 140 -15.35 -15.33 -11.32
CA ILE A 140 -15.32 -16.11 -10.06
C ILE A 140 -15.28 -15.17 -8.87
N TRP A 141 -14.44 -14.13 -8.91
CA TRP A 141 -14.36 -13.15 -7.82
C TRP A 141 -15.71 -12.54 -7.46
N ASN A 142 -16.44 -12.05 -8.46
CA ASN A 142 -17.76 -11.44 -8.25
C ASN A 142 -18.77 -12.46 -7.75
N LYS A 143 -18.78 -13.67 -8.33
CA LYS A 143 -19.66 -14.76 -7.88
C LYS A 143 -19.45 -15.09 -6.40
N GLU A 144 -18.20 -15.27 -5.96
CA GLU A 144 -17.89 -15.61 -4.56
C GLU A 144 -18.21 -14.44 -3.60
N LYS A 145 -17.92 -13.21 -4.02
CA LYS A 145 -18.24 -12.00 -3.26
C LYS A 145 -19.75 -11.84 -3.07
N ASP A 146 -20.52 -11.93 -4.16
CA ASP A 146 -21.97 -11.73 -4.14
C ASP A 146 -22.65 -12.85 -3.33
N ALA A 147 -22.22 -14.11 -3.50
CA ALA A 147 -22.71 -15.22 -2.68
C ALA A 147 -22.49 -15.01 -1.19
N LEU A 148 -21.30 -14.53 -0.79
CA LEU A 148 -21.00 -14.21 0.61
C LEU A 148 -21.90 -13.08 1.14
N VAL A 149 -22.02 -11.99 0.38
CA VAL A 149 -22.83 -10.82 0.77
C VAL A 149 -24.30 -11.21 0.94
N ASP A 150 -24.87 -11.93 -0.03
CA ASP A 150 -26.27 -12.37 0.01
C ASP A 150 -26.52 -13.35 1.17
N TRP A 151 -25.61 -14.28 1.42
CA TRP A 151 -25.75 -15.21 2.53
C TRP A 151 -25.68 -14.50 3.88
N ILE A 152 -24.74 -13.57 4.06
CA ILE A 152 -24.61 -12.79 5.30
C ILE A 152 -25.85 -11.95 5.55
N LYS A 153 -26.35 -11.25 4.52
CA LYS A 153 -27.57 -10.46 4.63
C LYS A 153 -28.77 -11.27 5.13
N ASN A 154 -28.88 -12.53 4.71
CA ASN A 154 -30.00 -13.40 5.07
C ASN A 154 -29.83 -14.14 6.42
N ASN A 155 -28.58 -14.49 6.80
CA ASN A 155 -28.32 -15.35 7.96
C ASN A 155 -27.70 -14.60 9.15
N HIS A 156 -26.98 -13.50 8.89
CA HIS A 156 -26.25 -12.68 9.85
C HIS A 156 -26.42 -11.18 9.52
N PRO A 157 -27.65 -10.65 9.55
CA PRO A 157 -27.93 -9.26 9.15
C PRO A 157 -27.19 -8.23 9.99
N GLU A 158 -26.72 -8.59 11.20
CA GLU A 158 -25.86 -7.73 12.02
C GLU A 158 -24.48 -7.45 11.40
N LEU A 159 -24.08 -8.22 10.39
CA LEU A 159 -22.86 -8.02 9.61
C LEU A 159 -23.14 -7.43 8.22
N ASP A 160 -24.38 -7.11 7.86
CA ASP A 160 -24.69 -6.55 6.54
C ASP A 160 -23.89 -5.25 6.30
N GLY A 161 -23.44 -5.06 5.06
CA GLY A 161 -22.57 -3.95 4.67
C GLY A 161 -21.08 -4.12 5.02
N PHE A 162 -20.65 -5.23 5.64
CA PHE A 162 -19.24 -5.48 6.00
C PHE A 162 -18.25 -5.28 4.83
N SER A 163 -18.69 -5.55 3.59
CA SER A 163 -17.85 -5.51 2.39
C SER A 163 -17.49 -4.08 1.97
N ASN A 164 -18.25 -3.08 2.42
CA ASN A 164 -18.04 -1.66 2.11
C ASN A 164 -17.33 -0.90 3.24
N ASP A 165 -17.19 -1.52 4.42
CA ASP A 165 -16.54 -0.90 5.57
C ASP A 165 -15.00 -0.99 5.45
N MET A 166 -14.39 0.13 5.08
CA MET A 166 -12.94 0.29 4.94
C MET A 166 -12.22 0.63 6.27
N THR A 167 -12.82 0.33 7.42
CA THR A 167 -12.19 0.44 8.74
C THR A 167 -11.62 -0.89 9.23
N MET A 168 -10.67 -0.85 10.16
CA MET A 168 -10.15 -2.08 10.79
C MET A 168 -11.25 -3.02 11.30
N ASN A 169 -12.35 -2.48 11.84
CA ASN A 169 -13.51 -3.28 12.26
C ASN A 169 -14.24 -3.89 11.06
N GLY A 170 -14.40 -3.14 9.97
CA GLY A 170 -14.90 -3.65 8.70
C GLY A 170 -14.11 -4.86 8.18
N ALA A 171 -12.78 -4.78 8.19
CA ALA A 171 -11.93 -5.91 7.81
C ALA A 171 -12.08 -7.12 8.75
N ILE A 172 -12.20 -6.90 10.06
CA ILE A 172 -12.47 -7.97 11.04
C ILE A 172 -13.83 -8.61 10.75
N ASN A 173 -14.85 -7.81 10.49
CA ASN A 173 -16.19 -8.27 10.12
C ASN A 173 -16.18 -9.03 8.80
N TYR A 174 -15.35 -8.64 7.83
CA TYR A 174 -15.15 -9.36 6.57
C TYR A 174 -14.62 -10.77 6.83
N LEU A 175 -13.57 -10.92 7.62
CA LEU A 175 -13.04 -12.25 7.95
C LEU A 175 -14.03 -13.08 8.78
N LYS A 176 -14.80 -12.43 9.67
CA LYS A 176 -15.89 -13.08 10.40
C LYS A 176 -16.96 -13.59 9.44
N ALA A 177 -17.36 -12.81 8.45
CA ALA A 177 -18.31 -13.19 7.42
C ALA A 177 -17.83 -14.41 6.62
N ILE A 178 -16.58 -14.39 6.13
CA ILE A 178 -15.97 -15.55 5.43
C ILE A 178 -16.01 -16.80 6.31
N ARG A 179 -15.69 -16.67 7.60
CA ARG A 179 -15.68 -17.81 8.54
C ARG A 179 -17.08 -18.37 8.75
N LEU A 180 -18.09 -17.53 8.91
CA LEU A 180 -19.48 -17.96 9.10
C LEU A 180 -20.00 -18.67 7.85
N TYR A 181 -19.74 -18.13 6.66
CA TYR A 181 -20.19 -18.71 5.40
C TYR A 181 -19.60 -20.08 5.06
N ARG A 182 -18.41 -20.40 5.60
CA ARG A 182 -17.73 -21.68 5.37
C ARG A 182 -18.13 -22.81 6.33
N ASN A 183 -18.85 -22.48 7.40
CA ASN A 183 -19.28 -23.42 8.44
C ASN A 183 -20.76 -23.77 8.27
#